data_AF-A0A3B8NHT1-F1
#
_entry.id   AF-A0A3B8NHT1-F1
#
_cell.length_a   1.000
_cell.length_b   1.000
_cell.length_c   1.000
_cell.angle_alpha   90.00
_cell.angle_beta   90.00
_cell.angle_gamma   90.00
#
_symmetry.space_group_name_H-M   'P 1'
#
loop_
_entity.id
_entity.type
_entity.pdbx_description
1 polymer ?
#
loop_
_entity_poly.entity_id
_entity_poly.type
_entity_poly.pdbx_seq_one_letter_code
_entity_poly.pdbx_strand_id
1 'polypeptide(L)'
;MARASNLTMCSFCGKSHSEVRKLIAGPGVYICDSCIVVCKNILDKEINEDKETQIADVSANDKSLKVPDPITICKKLDDYVIGQDHAKKVLSVAVHNHYKRILHDRGELDSSRAKAIKSDQFSKLSKVELEKSNVLLLGPTGSGKTLLARTLAKVLNVPFCIADATTLTEAGYVGEDVENIILRLLQTAENDVSKAELGIIYIDEIDKIGR
;
A
#
# COMPACT_ATOMS: atom_id res chain seq x y z
N MET A 1 -19.16 -37.52 -51.80
CA MET A 1 -17.78 -37.33 -51.30
C MET A 1 -17.86 -36.52 -50.00
N ALA A 2 -17.09 -36.94 -48.99
CA ALA A 2 -17.31 -36.70 -47.57
C ALA A 2 -17.27 -35.21 -47.14
N ARG A 3 -18.16 -34.83 -46.21
CA ARG A 3 -18.09 -33.55 -45.49
C ARG A 3 -16.84 -33.55 -44.61
N ALA A 4 -15.97 -32.55 -44.79
CA ALA A 4 -14.85 -32.31 -43.89
C ALA A 4 -15.42 -31.97 -42.50
N SER A 5 -15.28 -32.90 -41.55
CA SER A 5 -15.55 -32.67 -40.14
C SER A 5 -14.52 -31.68 -39.62
N ASN A 6 -14.90 -30.40 -39.48
CA ASN A 6 -14.13 -29.41 -38.74
C ASN A 6 -14.07 -29.84 -37.28
N LEU A 7 -13.05 -30.65 -36.94
CA LEU A 7 -12.80 -31.11 -35.59
C LEU A 7 -12.30 -29.89 -34.79
N THR A 8 -13.17 -29.32 -33.96
CA THR A 8 -12.80 -28.20 -33.09
C THR A 8 -11.91 -28.74 -31.97
N MET A 9 -10.63 -28.38 -32.04
CA MET A 9 -9.58 -28.84 -31.14
C MET A 9 -8.89 -27.66 -30.46
N CYS A 10 -8.48 -27.84 -29.21
CA CYS A 10 -7.71 -26.86 -28.47
C CYS A 10 -6.33 -26.65 -29.13
N SER A 11 -6.00 -25.41 -29.44
CA SER A 11 -4.72 -25.02 -30.06
C SER A 11 -3.50 -25.20 -29.13
N PHE A 12 -3.73 -25.40 -27.82
CA PHE A 12 -2.66 -25.53 -26.81
C PHE A 12 -2.34 -26.98 -26.45
N CYS A 13 -3.35 -27.84 -26.27
CA CYS A 13 -3.16 -29.24 -25.85
C CYS A 13 -3.61 -30.27 -26.89
N GLY A 14 -4.19 -29.84 -28.02
CA GLY A 14 -4.62 -30.72 -29.10
C GLY A 14 -5.92 -31.51 -28.84
N LYS A 15 -6.49 -31.41 -27.64
CA LYS A 15 -7.73 -32.13 -27.28
C LYS A 15 -8.94 -31.61 -28.02
N SER A 16 -9.80 -32.53 -28.45
CA SER A 16 -11.07 -32.25 -29.11
C SER A 16 -12.15 -31.76 -28.13
N HIS A 17 -13.22 -31.14 -28.63
CA HIS A 17 -14.35 -30.71 -27.81
C HIS A 17 -14.97 -31.84 -26.94
N SER A 18 -14.87 -33.10 -27.37
CA SER A 18 -15.40 -34.25 -26.61
C SER A 18 -14.54 -34.64 -25.41
N GLU A 19 -13.26 -34.24 -25.39
CA GLU A 19 -12.29 -34.61 -24.35
C GLU A 19 -12.12 -33.53 -23.28
N VAL A 20 -12.78 -32.39 -23.43
CA VAL A 20 -12.69 -31.24 -22.54
C VAL A 20 -14.07 -30.77 -22.12
N ARG A 21 -14.18 -30.21 -20.91
CA ARG A 21 -15.48 -29.81 -20.38
C ARG A 21 -16.02 -28.56 -21.07
N LYS A 22 -15.11 -27.67 -21.48
CA LYS A 22 -15.47 -26.43 -22.19
C LYS A 22 -14.37 -26.04 -23.16
N LEU A 23 -14.76 -25.72 -24.38
CA LEU A 23 -13.88 -25.16 -25.41
C LEU A 23 -14.35 -23.74 -25.74
N ILE A 24 -13.44 -22.77 -25.62
CA ILE A 24 -13.70 -21.35 -25.86
C ILE A 24 -13.13 -20.98 -27.22
N ALA A 25 -13.95 -20.38 -28.07
CA ALA A 25 -13.59 -19.96 -29.41
C ALA A 25 -13.14 -18.49 -29.44
N GLY A 26 -12.00 -18.25 -30.09
CA GLY A 26 -11.54 -16.92 -30.49
C GLY A 26 -11.46 -16.81 -32.02
N PRO A 27 -10.99 -15.68 -32.56
CA PRO A 27 -10.80 -15.48 -34.00
C PRO A 27 -9.78 -16.49 -34.55
N GLY A 28 -10.26 -17.60 -35.12
CA GLY A 28 -9.41 -18.63 -35.73
C GLY A 28 -8.66 -19.56 -34.75
N VAL A 29 -8.93 -19.48 -33.45
CA VAL A 29 -8.24 -20.26 -32.41
C VAL A 29 -9.21 -20.78 -31.36
N TYR A 30 -8.86 -21.87 -30.68
CA TYR A 30 -9.67 -22.46 -29.62
C TYR A 30 -8.81 -22.82 -28.41
N ILE A 31 -9.32 -22.57 -27.21
CA ILE A 31 -8.64 -22.92 -25.95
C ILE A 31 -9.60 -23.67 -25.01
N CYS A 32 -9.13 -24.72 -24.36
CA CYS A 32 -9.94 -25.48 -23.40
C CYS A 32 -9.80 -24.95 -21.97
N ASP A 33 -10.77 -25.29 -21.12
CA ASP A 33 -10.79 -24.97 -19.70
C ASP A 33 -9.53 -25.43 -18.96
N SER A 34 -9.03 -26.63 -19.26
CA SER A 34 -7.79 -27.15 -18.66
C SER A 34 -6.58 -26.27 -18.98
N CYS A 35 -6.41 -25.83 -20.23
CA CYS A 35 -5.31 -24.95 -20.62
C CYS A 35 -5.42 -23.57 -19.97
N ILE A 36 -6.63 -23.04 -19.81
CA ILE A 36 -6.85 -21.77 -19.10
C ILE A 36 -6.41 -21.87 -17.64
N VAL A 37 -6.72 -22.97 -16.96
CA VAL A 37 -6.27 -23.17 -15.57
C VAL A 37 -4.76 -23.25 -15.47
N VAL A 38 -4.10 -23.95 -16.40
CA VAL A 38 -2.63 -24.04 -16.43
C VAL A 38 -2.00 -22.68 -16.71
N CYS A 39 -2.47 -21.97 -17.74
CA CYS A 39 -1.99 -20.62 -18.06
C CYS A 39 -2.21 -19.65 -16.89
N LYS A 40 -3.38 -19.72 -16.25
CA LYS A 40 -3.69 -18.93 -15.06
C LYS A 40 -2.72 -19.24 -13.92
N ASN A 41 -2.42 -20.50 -13.64
CA ASN A 41 -1.50 -20.89 -12.58
C ASN A 41 -0.05 -20.42 -12.84
N ILE A 42 0.36 -20.34 -14.11
CA ILE A 42 1.68 -19.81 -14.48
C ILE A 42 1.71 -18.30 -14.28
N LEU A 43 0.70 -17.58 -14.77
CA LEU A 43 0.56 -16.14 -14.58
C LEU A 43 0.46 -15.76 -13.10
N ASP A 44 -0.32 -16.50 -12.33
CA ASP A 44 -0.46 -16.29 -10.89
C ASP A 44 0.88 -16.52 -10.17
N LYS A 45 1.74 -17.44 -10.63
CA LYS A 45 3.08 -17.63 -10.06
C LYS A 45 4.02 -16.48 -10.37
N GLU A 46 4.07 -16.01 -11.62
CA GLU A 46 4.89 -14.86 -12.00
C GLU A 46 4.46 -13.59 -11.26
N ILE A 47 3.14 -13.36 -11.16
CA ILE A 47 2.58 -12.24 -10.38
C ILE A 47 2.89 -12.37 -8.88
N ASN A 48 2.98 -13.59 -8.35
CA ASN A 48 3.26 -13.81 -6.92
C ASN A 48 4.76 -13.77 -6.58
N GLU A 49 5.64 -14.16 -7.50
CA GLU A 49 7.10 -14.01 -7.34
C GLU A 49 7.50 -12.53 -7.28
N ASP A 50 6.80 -11.65 -8.00
CA ASP A 50 6.93 -10.18 -7.85
C ASP A 50 6.32 -9.64 -6.53
N LYS A 51 5.40 -10.38 -5.90
CA LYS A 51 4.68 -9.98 -4.67
C LYS A 51 5.32 -10.46 -3.37
N GLU A 52 6.15 -11.50 -3.36
CA GLU A 52 6.79 -11.98 -2.12
C GLU A 52 7.79 -10.97 -1.52
N THR A 53 8.29 -10.01 -2.31
CA THR A 53 9.04 -8.84 -1.79
C THR A 53 8.17 -7.60 -1.54
N GLN A 54 6.91 -7.58 -1.96
CA GLN A 54 6.02 -6.41 -1.91
C GLN A 54 4.79 -6.67 -1.04
N ILE A 55 4.77 -6.16 0.20
CA ILE A 55 3.47 -6.06 0.90
C ILE A 55 2.74 -4.91 0.22
N ALA A 56 1.54 -5.26 -0.26
CA ALA A 56 0.50 -4.37 -0.75
C ALA A 56 0.97 -3.45 -1.88
N ASP A 57 0.69 -3.88 -3.12
CA ASP A 57 0.28 -2.95 -4.15
C ASP A 57 -0.75 -1.98 -3.56
N VAL A 58 -0.31 -0.78 -3.18
CA VAL A 58 -1.15 0.41 -3.06
C VAL A 58 -1.45 0.89 -4.49
N SER A 59 -1.91 -0.03 -5.34
CA SER A 59 -2.58 0.31 -6.58
C SER A 59 -3.99 0.72 -6.19
N ALA A 60 -4.33 1.97 -6.47
CA ALA A 60 -5.63 2.61 -6.24
C ALA A 60 -6.80 1.97 -7.02
N ASN A 61 -6.73 0.67 -7.34
CA ASN A 61 -7.67 -0.05 -8.19
C ASN A 61 -8.25 -1.33 -7.55
N ASP A 62 -7.90 -1.68 -6.32
CA ASP A 62 -8.62 -2.73 -5.57
C ASP A 62 -9.34 -2.13 -4.36
N LYS A 63 -10.65 -2.41 -4.27
CA LYS A 63 -11.69 -1.65 -3.54
C LYS A 63 -11.66 -1.77 -2.00
N SER A 64 -10.52 -2.00 -1.40
CA SER A 64 -10.35 -1.86 0.05
C SER A 64 -8.89 -1.60 0.37
N LEU A 65 -8.59 -0.38 0.79
CA LEU A 65 -7.34 -0.04 1.47
C LEU A 65 -7.22 -0.94 2.72
N LYS A 66 -6.46 -2.04 2.62
CA LYS A 66 -6.23 -2.94 3.75
C LYS A 66 -5.28 -2.28 4.73
N VAL A 67 -5.76 -2.07 5.96
CA VAL A 67 -4.92 -1.54 7.04
C VAL A 67 -3.92 -2.63 7.47
N PRO A 68 -2.61 -2.41 7.33
CA PRO A 68 -1.61 -3.39 7.75
C PRO A 68 -1.58 -3.55 9.28
N ASP A 69 -1.43 -4.78 9.76
CA ASP A 69 -1.31 -5.04 11.20
C ASP A 69 0.05 -4.52 11.74
N PRO A 70 0.08 -3.90 12.95
CA PRO A 70 1.31 -3.36 13.50
C PRO A 70 2.42 -4.40 13.68
N ILE A 71 2.05 -5.65 13.98
CA ILE A 71 3.00 -6.76 14.15
C ILE A 71 3.71 -7.05 12.83
N THR A 72 2.97 -7.01 11.72
CA THR A 72 3.50 -7.27 10.38
C THR A 72 4.45 -6.16 9.93
N ILE A 73 4.10 -4.90 10.21
CA ILE A 73 4.98 -3.75 9.94
C ILE A 73 6.28 -3.90 10.74
N CYS A 74 6.19 -4.19 12.03
CA CYS A 74 7.36 -4.34 12.90
C CYS A 74 8.31 -5.42 12.39
N LYS A 75 7.77 -6.61 12.04
CA LYS A 75 8.57 -7.72 11.49
C LYS A 75 9.32 -7.31 10.22
N LYS A 76 8.67 -6.58 9.32
CA LYS A 76 9.34 -6.08 8.11
C LYS A 76 10.41 -5.03 8.39
N LEU A 77 10.21 -4.20 9.42
CA LEU A 77 11.24 -3.26 9.85
C LEU A 77 12.46 -4.00 10.44
N ASP A 78 12.24 -5.16 11.07
CA ASP A 78 13.32 -5.98 11.66
C ASP A 78 14.31 -6.47 10.59
N ASP A 79 13.86 -6.71 9.36
CA ASP A 79 14.71 -7.17 8.25
C ASP A 79 15.77 -6.14 7.84
N TYR A 80 15.54 -4.86 8.13
CA TYR A 80 16.43 -3.76 7.72
C TYR A 80 17.03 -2.97 8.90
N VAL A 81 16.34 -2.90 10.04
CA VAL A 81 16.78 -2.14 11.22
C VAL A 81 16.92 -3.05 12.42
N ILE A 82 18.18 -3.29 12.79
CA ILE A 82 18.54 -4.15 13.92
C ILE A 82 18.36 -3.37 15.24
N GLY A 83 17.66 -3.98 16.20
CA GLY A 83 17.31 -3.35 17.48
C GLY A 83 16.27 -2.25 17.32
N GLN A 84 16.28 -1.24 18.21
CA GLN A 84 15.30 -0.14 18.21
C GLN A 84 13.84 -0.61 18.36
N ASP A 85 13.60 -1.68 19.12
CA ASP A 85 12.30 -2.36 19.21
C ASP A 85 11.16 -1.44 19.66
N HIS A 86 11.44 -0.54 20.61
CA HIS A 86 10.48 0.47 21.05
C HIS A 86 10.07 1.40 19.90
N ALA A 87 11.02 1.92 19.12
CA ALA A 87 10.75 2.82 18.01
C ALA A 87 9.96 2.11 16.89
N LYS A 88 10.33 0.88 16.54
CA LYS A 88 9.61 0.06 15.54
C LYS A 88 8.16 -0.18 15.96
N LYS A 89 7.92 -0.50 17.24
CA LYS A 89 6.56 -0.69 17.78
C LYS A 89 5.74 0.60 17.69
N VAL A 90 6.30 1.74 18.12
CA VAL A 90 5.61 3.04 18.08
C VAL A 90 5.26 3.42 16.65
N LEU A 91 6.20 3.32 15.71
CA LEU A 91 5.99 3.62 14.30
C LEU A 91 4.91 2.71 13.68
N SER A 92 4.96 1.41 13.98
CA SER A 92 3.98 0.45 13.47
C SER A 92 2.56 0.75 13.94
N VAL A 93 2.39 1.14 15.21
CA VAL A 93 1.10 1.54 15.76
C VAL A 93 0.63 2.88 15.19
N ALA A 94 1.54 3.86 15.07
CA ALA A 94 1.23 5.18 14.54
C ALA A 94 0.72 5.09 13.09
N VAL A 95 1.40 4.33 12.23
CA VAL A 95 0.97 4.10 10.84
C VAL A 95 -0.37 3.39 10.78
N HIS A 96 -0.54 2.31 11.56
CA HIS A 96 -1.80 1.58 11.60
C HIS A 96 -2.98 2.50 11.96
N ASN A 97 -2.78 3.37 12.95
CA ASN A 97 -3.78 4.35 13.36
C ASN A 97 -3.99 5.45 12.30
N HIS A 98 -2.94 5.90 11.61
CA HIS A 98 -3.04 6.85 10.51
C HIS A 98 -3.92 6.32 9.36
N TYR A 99 -3.74 5.05 8.98
CA TYR A 99 -4.57 4.41 7.95
C TYR A 99 -6.03 4.28 8.40
N LYS A 100 -6.26 3.88 9.66
CA LYS A 100 -7.63 3.85 10.22
C LYS A 100 -8.29 5.22 10.22
N ARG A 101 -7.55 6.28 10.54
CA ARG A 101 -8.06 7.65 10.50
C ARG A 101 -8.47 8.05 9.10
N ILE A 102 -7.63 7.84 8.09
CA ILE A 102 -7.96 8.17 6.69
C ILE A 102 -9.20 7.41 6.21
N LEU A 103 -9.28 6.11 6.51
CA LEU A 103 -10.46 5.31 6.19
C LEU A 103 -11.72 5.78 6.91
N HIS A 104 -11.58 6.29 8.14
CA HIS A 104 -12.68 6.84 8.92
C HIS A 104 -13.21 8.10 8.25
N ASP A 105 -12.30 9.00 7.88
CA ASP A 105 -12.61 10.28 7.24
C ASP A 105 -13.26 10.07 5.86
N ARG A 106 -12.89 9.00 5.15
CA ARG A 106 -13.50 8.57 3.89
C ARG A 106 -14.84 7.83 4.06
N GLY A 107 -15.24 7.49 5.28
CA GLY A 107 -16.46 6.72 5.55
C GLY A 107 -16.38 5.25 5.14
N GLU A 108 -15.17 4.73 4.91
CA GLU A 108 -14.90 3.38 4.38
C GLU A 108 -14.58 2.36 5.48
N LEU A 109 -14.60 2.76 6.75
CA LEU A 109 -14.22 1.89 7.87
C LEU A 109 -15.09 0.62 7.90
N ASP A 110 -14.42 -0.52 8.01
CA ASP A 110 -14.98 -1.88 7.98
C ASP A 110 -16.40 -1.98 8.56
N SER A 111 -17.37 -1.97 7.64
CA SER A 111 -18.78 -2.32 7.86
C SER A 111 -18.95 -3.71 8.53
N SER A 112 -17.88 -4.51 8.50
CA SER A 112 -17.69 -5.82 9.12
C SER A 112 -17.81 -5.81 10.66
N ARG A 113 -17.25 -4.81 11.34
CA ARG A 113 -17.32 -4.67 12.81
C ARG A 113 -18.45 -3.74 13.27
N ALA A 114 -18.84 -2.80 12.39
CA ALA A 114 -19.93 -1.86 12.59
C ALA A 114 -21.32 -2.53 12.69
N LYS A 115 -21.56 -3.63 11.97
CA LYS A 115 -22.85 -4.35 11.95
C LYS A 115 -23.28 -4.93 13.31
N ALA A 116 -22.37 -5.06 14.28
CA ALA A 116 -22.67 -5.60 15.61
C ALA A 116 -23.16 -4.55 16.62
N ILE A 117 -23.07 -3.24 16.29
CA ILE A 117 -23.41 -2.15 17.22
C ILE A 117 -24.80 -1.63 16.91
N LYS A 118 -25.66 -1.52 17.94
CA LYS A 118 -27.01 -0.95 17.86
C LYS A 118 -26.96 0.42 17.17
N SER A 119 -27.90 0.66 16.24
CA SER A 119 -27.95 1.81 15.33
C SER A 119 -27.76 3.18 15.98
N ASP A 120 -28.21 3.34 17.23
CA ASP A 120 -28.14 4.61 17.99
C ASP A 120 -26.77 4.94 18.59
N GLN A 121 -25.91 3.93 18.83
CA GLN A 121 -24.54 4.17 19.30
C GLN A 121 -23.57 4.31 18.13
N PHE A 122 -23.85 3.64 17.01
CA PHE A 122 -23.04 3.73 15.79
C PHE A 122 -23.03 5.15 15.21
N SER A 123 -24.17 5.84 15.20
CA SER A 123 -24.28 7.23 14.73
C SER A 123 -23.48 8.24 15.57
N LYS A 124 -23.24 7.95 16.85
CA LYS A 124 -22.38 8.75 17.73
C LYS A 124 -20.90 8.42 17.52
N LEU A 125 -20.56 7.16 17.32
CA LEU A 125 -19.19 6.70 17.05
C LEU A 125 -18.67 7.17 15.68
N SER A 126 -19.52 7.21 14.66
CA SER A 126 -19.17 7.73 13.33
C SER A 126 -18.94 9.24 13.29
N LYS A 127 -19.28 9.96 14.38
CA LYS A 127 -19.08 11.41 14.52
C LYS A 127 -17.87 11.74 15.40
N VAL A 128 -17.08 10.73 15.79
CA VAL A 128 -15.86 10.93 16.57
C VAL A 128 -14.76 11.35 15.60
N GLU A 129 -14.25 12.57 15.78
CA GLU A 129 -13.08 13.04 15.05
C GLU A 129 -11.83 12.35 15.61
N LEU A 130 -11.07 11.69 14.74
CA LEU A 130 -9.83 11.02 15.11
C LEU A 130 -8.66 12.00 14.93
N GLU A 131 -7.96 12.31 16.02
CA GLU A 131 -6.80 13.19 15.97
C GLU A 131 -5.59 12.52 15.30
N LYS A 132 -4.80 13.32 14.59
CA LYS A 132 -3.55 12.84 13.99
C LYS A 132 -2.48 12.66 15.07
N SER A 133 -1.87 11.48 15.11
CA SER A 133 -0.70 11.21 15.96
C SER A 133 0.59 11.30 15.14
N ASN A 134 1.35 12.38 15.31
CA ASN A 134 2.70 12.49 14.77
C ASN A 134 3.72 11.82 15.72
N VAL A 135 4.90 11.49 15.20
CA VAL A 135 5.96 10.82 15.98
C VAL A 135 7.20 11.70 16.03
N LEU A 136 7.77 11.88 17.23
CA LEU A 136 9.08 12.47 17.44
C LEU A 136 10.09 11.35 17.76
N LEU A 137 11.12 11.21 16.93
CA LEU A 137 12.18 10.21 17.14
C LEU A 137 13.37 10.85 17.84
N LEU A 138 13.60 10.46 19.10
CA LEU A 138 14.76 10.89 19.88
C LEU A 138 15.81 9.77 19.94
N GLY A 139 17.07 10.14 19.74
CA GLY A 139 18.20 9.21 19.81
C GLY A 139 19.50 9.82 19.31
N PRO A 140 20.65 9.21 19.64
CA PRO A 140 21.96 9.73 19.25
C PRO A 140 22.15 9.73 17.73
N THR A 141 23.18 10.42 17.26
CA THR A 141 23.59 10.37 15.85
C THR A 141 23.96 8.92 15.47
N GLY A 142 23.66 8.53 14.23
CA GLY A 142 23.97 7.19 13.73
C GLY A 142 23.09 6.04 14.27
N SER A 143 22.06 6.30 15.09
CA SER A 143 21.19 5.24 15.64
C SER A 143 20.15 4.68 14.65
N GLY A 144 20.14 5.13 13.39
CA GLY A 144 19.23 4.64 12.36
C GLY A 144 17.87 5.35 12.28
N LYS A 145 17.69 6.57 12.84
CA LYS A 145 16.43 7.34 12.75
C LYS A 145 15.96 7.56 11.31
N THR A 146 16.83 8.09 10.46
CA THR A 146 16.56 8.33 9.04
C THR A 146 16.35 7.01 8.27
N LEU A 147 17.06 5.95 8.66
CA LEU A 147 16.89 4.61 8.09
C LEU A 147 15.51 4.04 8.41
N LEU A 148 15.06 4.13 9.68
CA LEU A 148 13.72 3.70 10.10
C LEU A 148 12.62 4.36 9.26
N ALA A 149 12.67 5.68 9.09
CA ALA A 149 11.67 6.41 8.31
C ALA A 149 11.67 5.99 6.83
N ARG A 150 12.85 5.88 6.21
CA ARG A 150 12.98 5.43 4.81
C ARG A 150 12.48 3.99 4.62
N THR A 151 12.86 3.08 5.51
CA THR A 151 12.43 1.68 5.44
C THR A 151 10.93 1.57 5.64
N LEU A 152 10.35 2.32 6.56
CA LEU A 152 8.91 2.33 6.79
C LEU A 152 8.13 2.72 5.52
N ALA A 153 8.55 3.78 4.85
CA ALA A 153 7.94 4.20 3.60
C ALA A 153 8.07 3.14 2.49
N LYS A 154 9.25 2.51 2.36
CA LYS A 154 9.49 1.42 1.41
C LYS A 154 8.61 0.20 1.69
N VAL A 155 8.50 -0.20 2.95
CA VAL A 155 7.71 -1.36 3.39
C VAL A 155 6.22 -1.15 3.11
N LEU A 156 5.74 0.08 3.20
CA LEU A 156 4.34 0.46 2.98
C LEU A 156 4.04 0.87 1.53
N ASN A 157 5.07 1.03 0.70
CA ASN A 157 4.98 1.53 -0.67
C ASN A 157 4.17 2.84 -0.78
N VAL A 158 4.49 3.82 0.08
CA VAL A 158 3.82 5.13 0.12
C VAL A 158 4.76 6.27 -0.27
N PRO A 159 4.23 7.40 -0.77
CA PRO A 159 5.02 8.60 -1.04
C PRO A 159 5.81 9.03 0.20
N PHE A 160 7.07 9.41 0.00
CA PHE A 160 7.96 9.78 1.10
C PHE A 160 8.73 11.04 0.78
N CYS A 161 8.70 12.00 1.71
CA CYS A 161 9.46 13.23 1.61
C CYS A 161 10.37 13.38 2.83
N ILE A 162 11.63 13.73 2.59
CA ILE A 162 12.59 14.11 3.63
C ILE A 162 12.77 15.62 3.53
N ALA A 163 12.65 16.28 4.68
CA ALA A 163 12.97 17.70 4.84
C ALA A 163 13.99 17.86 5.96
N ASP A 164 14.85 18.86 5.83
CA ASP A 164 15.77 19.28 6.89
C ASP A 164 15.17 20.49 7.59
N ALA A 165 15.04 20.45 8.91
CA ALA A 165 14.46 21.56 9.66
C ALA A 165 15.31 22.84 9.57
N THR A 166 16.62 22.73 9.32
CA THR A 166 17.53 23.89 9.25
C THR A 166 17.31 24.76 8.02
N THR A 167 16.76 24.20 6.94
CA THR A 167 16.51 24.92 5.69
C THR A 167 15.15 25.63 5.68
N LEU A 168 14.29 25.33 6.67
CA LEU A 168 12.99 25.94 6.81
C LEU A 168 13.15 27.36 7.35
N THR A 169 12.74 28.32 6.53
CA THR A 169 12.78 29.74 6.90
C THR A 169 11.37 30.28 7.12
N GLU A 170 11.24 31.31 7.94
CA GLU A 170 9.99 32.04 8.09
C GLU A 170 9.55 32.68 6.76
N ALA A 171 8.24 32.92 6.62
CA ALA A 171 7.66 33.50 5.42
C ALA A 171 8.37 34.81 5.02
N GLY A 172 8.91 34.87 3.80
CA GLY A 172 9.60 36.05 3.27
C GLY A 172 11.12 36.05 3.42
N TYR A 173 11.74 35.00 3.96
CA TYR A 173 13.19 34.80 3.93
C TYR A 173 13.63 33.85 2.81
N VAL A 174 14.92 33.89 2.46
CA VAL A 174 15.53 33.00 1.46
C VAL A 174 15.77 31.62 2.11
N GLY A 175 14.93 30.65 1.78
CA GLY A 175 15.01 29.27 2.26
C GLY A 175 13.96 28.35 1.62
N GLU A 176 13.85 27.12 2.13
CA GLU A 176 12.86 26.16 1.67
C GLU A 176 11.51 26.41 2.38
N ASP A 177 10.46 26.66 1.62
CA ASP A 177 9.10 26.82 2.15
C ASP A 177 8.50 25.47 2.59
N VAL A 178 7.68 25.48 3.65
CA VAL A 178 6.91 24.32 4.09
C VAL A 178 5.98 23.80 2.98
N GLU A 179 5.46 24.70 2.14
CA GLU A 179 4.63 24.33 0.99
C GLU A 179 5.40 23.47 -0.03
N ASN A 180 6.71 23.70 -0.19
CA ASN A 180 7.55 22.90 -1.08
C ASN A 180 7.69 21.46 -0.61
N ILE A 181 7.66 21.18 0.71
CA ILE A 181 7.67 19.80 1.23
C ILE A 181 6.41 19.06 0.75
N ILE A 182 5.24 19.71 0.87
CA ILE A 182 3.97 19.13 0.43
C ILE A 182 3.96 18.94 -1.09
N LEU A 183 4.46 19.91 -1.85
CA LEU A 183 4.59 19.81 -3.29
C LEU A 183 5.48 18.63 -3.70
N ARG A 184 6.63 18.44 -3.03
CA ARG A 184 7.52 17.29 -3.28
C ARG A 184 6.86 15.96 -2.93
N LEU A 185 6.09 15.90 -1.85
CA LEU A 185 5.33 14.69 -1.48
C LEU A 185 4.29 14.36 -2.56
N LEU A 186 3.55 15.37 -3.05
CA LEU A 186 2.56 15.22 -4.10
C LEU A 186 3.19 14.80 -5.43
N GLN A 187 4.35 15.35 -5.79
CA GLN A 187 5.13 14.92 -6.96
C GLN A 187 5.58 13.46 -6.83
N THR A 188 6.03 13.05 -5.64
CA THR A 188 6.39 11.66 -5.35
C THR A 188 5.17 10.73 -5.42
N ALA A 189 3.98 11.28 -5.19
CA ALA A 189 2.70 10.59 -5.36
C ALA A 189 2.14 10.64 -6.80
N GLU A 190 2.93 11.06 -7.80
CA GLU A 190 2.49 11.22 -9.19
C GLU A 190 1.29 12.18 -9.36
N ASN A 191 1.21 13.19 -8.49
CA ASN A 191 0.07 14.12 -8.37
C ASN A 191 -1.26 13.47 -7.95
N ASP A 192 -1.22 12.28 -7.36
CA ASP A 192 -2.38 11.63 -6.76
C ASP A 192 -2.55 12.07 -5.29
N VAL A 193 -3.59 12.87 -5.04
CA VAL A 193 -3.94 13.37 -3.70
C VAL A 193 -4.24 12.21 -2.74
N SER A 194 -4.92 11.16 -3.20
CA SER A 194 -5.32 10.04 -2.36
C SER A 194 -4.12 9.23 -1.88
N LYS A 195 -3.09 9.11 -2.72
CA LYS A 195 -1.79 8.53 -2.34
C LYS A 195 -0.98 9.47 -1.45
N ALA A 196 -0.99 10.78 -1.74
CA ALA A 196 -0.27 11.77 -0.94
C ALA A 196 -0.78 11.85 0.50
N GLU A 197 -2.08 11.65 0.75
CA GLU A 197 -2.67 11.57 2.10
C GLU A 197 -2.10 10.41 2.94
N LEU A 198 -1.74 9.30 2.29
CA LEU A 198 -1.08 8.14 2.92
C LEU A 198 0.44 8.34 3.04
N GLY A 199 0.97 9.40 2.46
CA GLY A 199 2.39 9.69 2.42
C GLY A 199 3.00 9.99 3.79
N ILE A 200 4.32 9.82 3.87
CA ILE A 200 5.11 10.05 5.09
C ILE A 200 6.04 11.24 4.84
N ILE A 201 6.02 12.20 5.77
CA ILE A 201 6.98 13.31 5.82
C ILE A 201 7.90 13.07 7.00
N TYR A 202 9.20 13.07 6.76
CA TYR A 202 10.24 12.98 7.78
C TYR A 202 11.03 14.28 7.82
N ILE A 203 11.04 14.92 8.98
CA ILE A 203 11.78 16.17 9.23
C ILE A 203 12.99 15.82 10.09
N ASP A 204 14.19 15.98 9.55
CA ASP A 204 15.46 15.77 10.27
C ASP A 204 15.94 17.08 10.93
N GLU A 205 16.92 16.98 11.83
CA GLU A 205 17.57 18.12 12.50
C GLU A 205 16.61 19.08 13.24
N ILE A 206 15.49 18.57 13.74
CA ILE A 206 14.50 19.38 14.49
C ILE A 206 15.08 19.98 15.78
N ASP A 207 16.20 19.46 16.30
CA ASP A 207 16.91 20.05 17.43
C ASP A 207 17.56 21.40 17.11
N LYS A 208 17.69 21.77 15.82
CA LYS A 208 18.38 23.00 15.38
C LYS A 208 17.50 24.25 15.34
N ILE A 209 16.18 24.08 15.29
CA ILE A 209 15.22 25.20 15.17
C ILE A 209 14.89 25.88 16.51
N GLY A 210 15.24 25.28 17.65
CA GLY A 210 14.87 25.77 18.99
C GLY A 210 15.88 26.70 19.67
N ARG A 211 16.67 27.46 18.90
CA ARG A 211 17.63 28.45 19.45
C ARG A 211 16.99 29.78 19.77
#